data_AF-A0A7W0QSC7-F1
#
_entry.id   AF-A0A7W0QSC7-F1
#
_cell.length_a   1.000
_cell.length_b   1.000
_cell.length_c   1.000
_cell.angle_alpha   90.00
_cell.angle_beta   90.00
_cell.angle_gamma   90.00
#
_symmetry.space_group_name_H-M   'P 1'
#
loop_
_entity.id
_entity.type
_entity.pdbx_description
1 polymer ?
#
loop_
_entity_poly.entity_id
_entity_poly.type
_entity_poly.pdbx_seq_one_letter_code
_entity_poly.pdbx_strand_id
1 'polypeptide(L)'
;GYGSAVGVHDAVVVIDESIRDSPNLVAGANKVGYHLRNVNYPSDFEAHHVADIAAAAEGYRSPVSGAPMITRRAIEVGNIFKLGTKFSETLNATYLDENGKSHPVVMGSYGIGPGRNAATVAEQNHDERGLRWPISVAPYHVSLLSLGREDEVTAAAEKLYAELTAAGIEVLYDDRNDRPGVKFNDADLIGNPIRLSVSKRTLAEGQAELRLRSETESTFVPLDGVVGKVQGIVSDLFAALQPE
;
A
#
# COMPACT_ATOMS: atom_id res chain seq x y z
N GLY A 1 38.28 11.36 0.80
CA GLY A 1 39.48 10.51 0.62
C GLY A 1 40.48 11.24 -0.26
N TYR A 2 41.65 10.65 -0.55
CA TYR A 2 42.71 11.32 -1.33
C TYR A 2 42.66 11.04 -2.84
N GLY A 3 41.69 10.25 -3.31
CA GLY A 3 41.52 9.90 -4.72
C GLY A 3 40.74 10.95 -5.52
N SER A 4 41.08 11.12 -6.79
CA SER A 4 40.32 11.89 -7.78
C SER A 4 40.61 11.44 -9.21
N ALA A 5 39.90 12.02 -10.19
CA ALA A 5 40.13 11.78 -11.61
C ALA A 5 41.43 12.43 -12.15
N VAL A 6 42.09 13.31 -11.40
CA VAL A 6 43.26 14.07 -11.88
C VAL A 6 44.46 13.16 -12.04
N GLY A 7 44.97 13.03 -13.27
CA GLY A 7 46.12 12.18 -13.58
C GLY A 7 45.82 10.68 -13.48
N VAL A 8 44.55 10.27 -13.54
CA VAL A 8 44.18 8.86 -13.64
C VAL A 8 44.45 8.34 -15.04
N HIS A 9 45.06 7.17 -15.13
CA HIS A 9 45.33 6.43 -16.36
C HIS A 9 44.71 5.04 -16.25
N ASP A 10 44.43 4.38 -17.37
CA ASP A 10 43.89 3.02 -17.44
C ASP A 10 42.54 2.82 -16.72
N ALA A 11 41.72 3.87 -16.66
CA ALA A 11 40.37 3.80 -16.10
C ALA A 11 39.38 4.66 -16.91
N VAL A 12 38.12 4.22 -16.93
CA VAL A 12 37.01 5.03 -17.46
C VAL A 12 36.59 6.04 -16.40
N VAL A 13 36.81 7.31 -16.69
CA VAL A 13 36.37 8.43 -15.86
C VAL A 13 34.98 8.85 -16.30
N VAL A 14 33.99 8.70 -15.42
CA VAL A 14 32.64 9.22 -15.59
C VAL A 14 32.40 10.30 -14.55
N ILE A 15 31.92 11.46 -14.98
CA ILE A 15 31.54 12.55 -14.07
C ILE A 15 30.06 12.87 -14.17
N ASP A 16 29.51 13.36 -13.07
CA ASP A 16 28.18 13.92 -13.02
C ASP A 16 28.10 15.27 -13.76
N GLU A 17 26.93 15.62 -14.29
CA GLU A 17 26.70 16.92 -14.92
C GLU A 17 27.01 18.10 -13.98
N SER A 18 26.78 17.94 -12.68
CA SER A 18 27.10 18.97 -11.68
C SER A 18 28.59 19.31 -11.58
N ILE A 19 29.49 18.37 -11.94
CA ILE A 19 30.94 18.62 -11.97
C ILE A 19 31.32 19.49 -13.15
N ARG A 20 30.68 19.29 -14.32
CA ARG A 20 30.91 20.12 -15.52
C ARG A 20 30.58 21.58 -15.25
N ASP A 21 29.54 21.82 -14.46
CA ASP A 21 28.99 23.16 -14.25
C ASP A 21 29.57 23.85 -12.99
N SER A 22 30.49 23.17 -12.27
CA SER A 22 31.10 23.67 -11.02
C SER A 22 32.59 24.01 -11.20
N PRO A 23 32.98 25.29 -11.06
CA PRO A 23 34.38 25.69 -11.13
C PRO A 23 35.11 25.52 -9.79
N ASN A 24 36.44 25.45 -9.87
CA ASN A 24 37.38 25.53 -8.76
C ASN A 24 37.12 24.52 -7.63
N LEU A 25 36.90 23.27 -8.00
CA LEU A 25 36.62 22.18 -7.10
C LEU A 25 37.84 21.84 -6.22
N VAL A 26 37.57 21.16 -5.10
CA VAL A 26 38.59 20.53 -4.26
C VAL A 26 38.55 19.03 -4.54
N ALA A 27 39.67 18.47 -4.94
CA ALA A 27 39.79 17.05 -5.28
C ALA A 27 40.95 16.39 -4.53
N GLY A 28 40.92 15.07 -4.37
CA GLY A 28 42.07 14.32 -3.86
C GLY A 28 43.28 14.44 -4.80
N ALA A 29 44.49 14.51 -4.26
CA ALA A 29 45.72 14.64 -5.07
C ALA A 29 46.28 13.28 -5.57
N ASN A 30 45.52 12.19 -5.45
CA ASN A 30 45.98 10.81 -5.64
C ASN A 30 47.23 10.46 -4.82
N LYS A 31 47.41 11.16 -3.68
CA LYS A 31 48.51 11.00 -2.73
C LYS A 31 47.97 11.06 -1.31
N VAL A 32 48.29 10.06 -0.50
CA VAL A 32 47.85 9.97 0.91
C VAL A 32 48.20 11.26 1.67
N GLY A 33 47.19 11.88 2.27
CA GLY A 33 47.34 13.11 3.05
C GLY A 33 47.17 14.42 2.26
N TYR A 34 46.99 14.37 0.93
CA TYR A 34 46.99 15.58 0.09
C TYR A 34 45.70 15.75 -0.73
N HIS A 35 45.37 17.02 -0.98
CA HIS A 35 44.28 17.47 -1.84
C HIS A 35 44.77 18.58 -2.77
N LEU A 36 44.14 18.70 -3.93
CA LEU A 36 44.28 19.80 -4.87
C LEU A 36 43.12 20.78 -4.66
N ARG A 37 43.40 22.07 -4.81
CA ARG A 37 42.39 23.14 -4.85
C ARG A 37 42.35 23.73 -6.25
N ASN A 38 41.22 24.34 -6.59
CA ASN A 38 40.99 24.97 -7.89
C ASN A 38 41.11 23.97 -9.05
N VAL A 39 40.65 22.73 -8.84
CA VAL A 39 40.57 21.73 -9.90
C VAL A 39 39.34 22.04 -10.76
N ASN A 40 39.53 22.09 -12.06
CA ASN A 40 38.53 22.46 -13.04
C ASN A 40 38.45 21.39 -14.14
N TYR A 41 37.23 20.97 -14.46
CA TYR A 41 36.95 20.23 -15.68
C TYR A 41 36.69 21.23 -16.83
N PRO A 42 37.21 21.01 -18.05
CA PRO A 42 38.09 19.92 -18.48
C PRO A 42 39.60 20.25 -18.39
N SER A 43 40.00 21.36 -17.77
CA SER A 43 41.40 21.84 -17.84
C SER A 43 42.40 20.98 -17.08
N ASP A 44 42.03 20.46 -15.91
CA ASP A 44 42.93 19.72 -15.03
C ASP A 44 42.79 18.19 -15.17
N PHE A 45 41.68 17.72 -15.76
CA PHE A 45 41.43 16.32 -16.05
C PHE A 45 40.35 16.16 -17.12
N GLU A 46 40.38 15.03 -17.83
CA GLU A 46 39.39 14.67 -18.83
C GLU A 46 38.45 13.57 -18.31
N ALA A 47 37.21 13.57 -18.82
CA ALA A 47 36.22 12.55 -18.55
C ALA A 47 35.84 11.84 -19.85
N HIS A 48 35.67 10.53 -19.79
CA HIS A 48 35.22 9.72 -20.92
C HIS A 48 33.72 9.92 -21.16
N HIS A 49 32.96 10.10 -20.07
CA HIS A 49 31.52 10.33 -20.10
C HIS A 49 31.12 11.40 -19.08
N VAL A 50 30.19 12.26 -19.49
CA VAL A 50 29.42 13.15 -18.62
C VAL A 50 27.99 12.63 -18.63
N ALA A 51 27.44 12.30 -17.47
CA ALA A 51 26.11 11.71 -17.35
C ALA A 51 25.43 12.14 -16.04
N ASP A 52 24.10 12.07 -15.98
CA ASP A 52 23.35 12.22 -14.73
C ASP A 52 23.52 10.96 -13.88
N ILE A 53 24.38 11.04 -12.86
CA ILE A 53 24.75 9.91 -12.00
C ILE A 53 24.65 10.25 -10.51
N ALA A 54 24.36 11.50 -10.16
CA ALA A 54 24.12 11.92 -8.80
C ALA A 54 22.74 11.42 -8.33
N ALA A 55 22.69 10.89 -7.11
CA ALA A 55 21.41 10.58 -6.48
C ALA A 55 20.68 11.89 -6.13
N ALA A 56 19.42 11.98 -6.55
CA ALA A 56 18.53 13.05 -6.11
C ALA A 56 18.32 13.03 -4.59
N ALA A 57 18.17 14.20 -3.99
CA ALA A 57 17.87 14.36 -2.58
C ALA A 57 16.70 15.33 -2.36
N GLU A 58 16.10 15.28 -1.16
CA GLU A 58 15.10 16.26 -0.75
C GLU A 58 15.64 17.68 -0.87
N GLY A 59 14.83 18.59 -1.41
CA GLY A 59 15.19 19.98 -1.67
C GLY A 59 15.91 20.22 -2.99
N TYR A 60 16.40 19.18 -3.68
CA TYR A 60 16.99 19.35 -5.02
C TYR A 60 15.93 19.80 -6.02
N ARG A 61 16.35 20.49 -7.08
CA ARG A 61 15.43 21.02 -8.09
C ARG A 61 14.84 19.89 -8.92
N SER A 62 13.52 19.90 -9.07
CA SER A 62 12.82 19.04 -10.01
C SER A 62 13.27 19.35 -11.44
N PRO A 63 13.60 18.34 -12.27
CA PRO A 63 13.94 18.56 -13.68
C PRO A 63 12.73 18.97 -14.53
N VAL A 64 11.50 18.86 -14.00
CA VAL A 64 10.26 19.21 -14.72
C VAL A 64 9.76 20.60 -14.33
N SER A 65 9.68 20.89 -13.03
CA SER A 65 9.06 22.13 -12.52
C SER A 65 10.06 23.14 -11.96
N GLY A 66 11.31 22.74 -11.72
CA GLY A 66 12.32 23.56 -11.04
C GLY A 66 12.07 23.77 -9.53
N ALA A 67 10.92 23.31 -9.02
CA ALA A 67 10.57 23.39 -7.60
C ALA A 67 11.39 22.39 -6.76
N PRO A 68 11.58 22.64 -5.45
CA PRO A 68 12.25 21.69 -4.57
C PRO A 68 11.49 20.36 -4.49
N MET A 69 12.18 19.25 -4.71
CA MET A 69 11.63 17.90 -4.57
C MET A 69 11.37 17.57 -3.10
N ILE A 70 10.27 16.88 -2.85
CA ILE A 70 9.92 16.34 -1.53
C ILE A 70 10.17 14.84 -1.50
N THR A 71 10.62 14.31 -0.36
CA THR A 71 10.78 12.87 -0.18
C THR A 71 9.64 12.32 0.66
N ARG A 72 9.12 11.16 0.25
CA ARG A 72 8.11 10.39 0.99
C ARG A 72 8.52 8.92 0.99
N ARG A 73 8.24 8.22 2.09
CA ARG A 73 8.33 6.77 2.12
C ARG A 73 7.05 6.18 1.56
N ALA A 74 7.19 5.20 0.69
CA ALA A 74 6.08 4.49 0.08
C ALA A 74 6.41 3.00 -0.04
N ILE A 75 5.37 2.19 -0.16
CA ILE A 75 5.48 0.76 -0.44
C ILE A 75 5.10 0.56 -1.90
N GLU A 76 5.98 -0.07 -2.68
CA GLU A 76 5.67 -0.41 -4.08
C GLU A 76 4.67 -1.57 -4.12
N VAL A 77 3.41 -1.25 -4.46
CA VAL A 77 2.28 -2.22 -4.56
C VAL A 77 2.16 -2.90 -5.92
N GLY A 78 2.87 -2.38 -6.92
CA GLY A 78 2.90 -2.93 -8.26
C GLY A 78 3.88 -2.16 -9.15
N ASN A 79 4.19 -2.76 -10.30
CA ASN A 79 5.12 -2.21 -11.26
C ASN A 79 4.73 -2.60 -12.68
N ILE A 80 5.05 -1.73 -13.63
CA ILE A 80 4.79 -1.94 -15.05
C ILE A 80 6.08 -1.72 -15.83
N PHE A 81 6.37 -2.62 -16.76
CA PHE A 81 7.60 -2.60 -17.53
C PHE A 81 7.30 -2.65 -19.03
N LYS A 82 7.92 -1.75 -19.78
CA LYS A 82 8.06 -1.89 -21.24
C LYS A 82 9.30 -2.75 -21.50
N LEU A 83 9.10 -4.04 -21.72
CA LEU A 83 10.19 -5.00 -21.91
C LEU A 83 10.80 -4.94 -23.32
N GLY A 84 10.04 -4.39 -24.28
CA GLY A 84 10.47 -4.35 -25.68
C GLY A 84 10.62 -5.76 -26.23
N THR A 85 11.71 -6.00 -26.94
CA THR A 85 11.98 -7.28 -27.61
C THR A 85 13.00 -8.17 -26.87
N LYS A 86 13.47 -7.74 -25.69
CA LYS A 86 14.53 -8.40 -24.92
C LYS A 86 14.33 -9.92 -24.76
N PHE A 87 13.10 -10.33 -24.43
CA PHE A 87 12.77 -11.74 -24.22
C PHE A 87 12.35 -12.45 -25.51
N SER A 88 11.63 -11.77 -26.39
CA SER A 88 11.16 -12.37 -27.64
C SER A 88 12.29 -12.68 -28.61
N GLU A 89 13.32 -11.84 -28.67
CA GLU A 89 14.54 -12.11 -29.45
C GLU A 89 15.29 -13.33 -28.92
N THR A 90 15.48 -13.41 -27.60
CA THR A 90 16.24 -14.50 -26.97
C THR A 90 15.51 -15.84 -26.99
N LEU A 91 14.18 -15.84 -26.94
CA LEU A 91 13.34 -17.04 -26.97
C LEU A 91 12.80 -17.38 -28.36
N ASN A 92 13.16 -16.61 -29.39
CA ASN A 92 12.66 -16.74 -30.76
C ASN A 92 11.11 -16.69 -30.85
N ALA A 93 10.47 -15.86 -30.04
CA ALA A 93 9.03 -15.63 -30.07
C ALA A 93 8.70 -14.54 -31.11
N THR A 94 8.29 -14.96 -32.31
CA THR A 94 8.08 -14.09 -33.46
C THR A 94 6.65 -14.16 -34.01
N TYR A 95 6.25 -13.15 -34.77
CA TYR A 95 5.00 -13.11 -35.53
C TYR A 95 5.27 -12.59 -36.96
N LEU A 96 4.38 -12.90 -37.90
CA LEU A 96 4.40 -12.30 -39.24
C LEU A 96 3.52 -11.05 -39.24
N ASP A 97 4.03 -9.94 -39.74
CA ASP A 97 3.22 -8.75 -39.98
C ASP A 97 2.30 -8.92 -41.21
N GLU A 98 1.54 -7.86 -41.52
CA GLU A 98 0.64 -7.78 -42.67
C GLU A 98 1.33 -7.98 -44.04
N ASN A 99 2.65 -7.78 -44.13
CA ASN A 99 3.46 -7.96 -45.32
C ASN A 99 4.16 -9.34 -45.36
N GLY A 100 3.90 -10.20 -44.37
CA GLY A 100 4.54 -11.51 -44.24
C GLY A 100 5.99 -11.45 -43.73
N LYS A 101 6.42 -10.33 -43.14
CA LYS A 101 7.76 -10.20 -42.54
C LYS A 101 7.74 -10.65 -41.08
N SER A 102 8.73 -11.44 -40.70
CA SER A 102 8.90 -11.92 -39.32
C SER A 102 9.47 -10.83 -38.41
N HIS A 103 8.82 -10.61 -37.26
CA HIS A 103 9.25 -9.67 -36.22
C HIS A 103 9.20 -10.32 -34.83
N PRO A 104 10.11 -9.97 -33.91
CA PRO A 104 9.97 -10.35 -32.51
C PRO A 104 8.75 -9.66 -31.88
N VAL A 105 8.06 -10.36 -30.99
CA VAL A 105 6.91 -9.80 -30.26
C VAL A 105 7.38 -8.69 -29.32
N VAL A 106 6.75 -7.51 -29.37
CA VAL A 106 6.99 -6.43 -28.40
C VAL A 106 6.24 -6.74 -27.11
N MET A 107 6.94 -6.77 -25.98
CA MET A 107 6.40 -7.23 -24.71
C MET A 107 6.26 -6.11 -23.67
N GLY A 108 5.21 -6.22 -22.87
CA GLY A 108 5.03 -5.52 -21.61
C GLY A 108 4.88 -6.52 -20.47
N SER A 109 5.15 -6.09 -19.24
CA SER A 109 4.87 -6.87 -18.03
C SER A 109 4.23 -6.00 -16.97
N TYR A 110 3.27 -6.57 -16.24
CA TYR A 110 2.45 -5.90 -15.25
C TYR A 110 2.40 -6.78 -14.01
N GLY A 111 2.97 -6.29 -12.91
CA GLY A 111 3.05 -7.02 -11.65
C GLY A 111 2.31 -6.27 -10.56
N ILE A 112 1.43 -6.97 -9.85
CA ILE A 112 0.85 -6.55 -8.58
C ILE A 112 1.23 -7.62 -7.57
N GLY A 113 1.54 -7.23 -6.34
CA GLY A 113 1.88 -8.17 -5.27
C GLY A 113 0.74 -8.35 -4.27
N PRO A 114 -0.23 -9.28 -4.46
CA PRO A 114 -1.40 -9.39 -3.60
C PRO A 114 -1.08 -9.48 -2.10
N GLY A 115 -0.11 -10.33 -1.72
CA GLY A 115 0.31 -10.45 -0.31
C GLY A 115 0.94 -9.18 0.25
N ARG A 116 1.74 -8.47 -0.57
CA ARG A 116 2.31 -7.16 -0.19
C ARG A 116 1.19 -6.12 -0.07
N ASN A 117 0.19 -6.15 -0.94
CA ASN A 117 -0.92 -5.22 -0.90
C ASN A 117 -1.78 -5.44 0.34
N ALA A 118 -2.05 -6.69 0.72
CA ALA A 118 -2.74 -7.00 1.97
C ALA A 118 -1.98 -6.42 3.18
N ALA A 119 -0.65 -6.63 3.25
CA ALA A 119 0.18 -6.05 4.29
C ALA A 119 0.22 -4.51 4.25
N THR A 120 0.21 -3.91 3.04
CA THR A 120 0.18 -2.46 2.85
C THR A 120 -1.15 -1.87 3.34
N VAL A 121 -2.28 -2.52 3.05
CA VAL A 121 -3.59 -2.12 3.57
C VAL A 121 -3.59 -2.19 5.08
N ALA A 122 -3.07 -3.26 5.68
CA ALA A 122 -2.94 -3.38 7.14
C ALA A 122 -2.07 -2.26 7.74
N GLU A 123 -0.91 -1.98 7.15
CA GLU A 123 0.00 -0.91 7.59
C GLU A 123 -0.66 0.48 7.52
N GLN A 124 -1.46 0.73 6.48
CA GLN A 124 -2.15 2.02 6.31
C GLN A 124 -3.45 2.13 7.10
N ASN A 125 -4.07 1.01 7.49
CA ASN A 125 -5.39 0.97 8.10
C ASN A 125 -5.40 0.13 9.38
N HIS A 126 -4.82 0.68 10.44
CA HIS A 126 -4.85 0.09 11.77
C HIS A 126 -4.91 1.19 12.84
N ASP A 127 -5.15 0.78 14.09
CA ASP A 127 -4.95 1.59 15.27
C ASP A 127 -4.35 0.73 16.40
N GLU A 128 -4.22 1.28 17.61
CA GLU A 128 -3.67 0.57 18.77
C GLU A 128 -4.44 -0.70 19.15
N ARG A 129 -5.69 -0.86 18.69
CA ARG A 129 -6.55 -2.01 19.00
C ARG A 129 -6.55 -3.07 17.90
N GLY A 130 -5.98 -2.79 16.73
CA GLY A 130 -5.85 -3.76 15.64
C GLY A 130 -6.20 -3.20 14.28
N LEU A 131 -6.62 -4.09 13.38
CA LEU A 131 -6.85 -3.80 11.97
C LEU A 131 -8.14 -2.99 11.77
N ARG A 132 -8.17 -2.20 10.69
CA ARG A 132 -9.35 -1.45 10.24
C ARG A 132 -9.55 -1.65 8.73
N TRP A 133 -10.01 -2.83 8.35
CA TRP A 133 -10.10 -3.17 6.93
C TRP A 133 -11.04 -2.22 6.16
N PRO A 134 -10.64 -1.74 4.96
CA PRO A 134 -11.60 -1.28 3.98
C PRO A 134 -12.58 -2.40 3.64
N ILE A 135 -13.86 -2.06 3.41
CA ILE A 135 -14.90 -3.09 3.27
C ILE A 135 -14.66 -4.07 2.12
N SER A 136 -14.00 -3.64 1.05
CA SER A 136 -13.69 -4.47 -0.13
C SER A 136 -12.66 -5.58 0.10
N VAL A 137 -11.91 -5.52 1.19
CA VAL A 137 -10.85 -6.49 1.53
C VAL A 137 -10.94 -7.00 2.96
N ALA A 138 -12.00 -6.62 3.69
CA ALA A 138 -12.29 -7.19 4.99
C ALA A 138 -12.60 -8.68 4.85
N PRO A 139 -12.20 -9.53 5.82
CA PRO A 139 -12.50 -10.95 5.74
C PRO A 139 -14.01 -11.23 5.87
N TYR A 140 -14.73 -10.35 6.58
CA TYR A 140 -16.19 -10.30 6.64
C TYR A 140 -16.64 -8.84 6.77
N HIS A 141 -17.85 -8.52 6.34
CA HIS A 141 -18.43 -7.19 6.54
C HIS A 141 -18.79 -6.94 8.01
N VAL A 142 -19.35 -7.95 8.68
CA VAL A 142 -19.91 -7.83 10.04
C VAL A 142 -19.28 -8.85 10.99
N SER A 143 -18.83 -8.40 12.17
CA SER A 143 -18.62 -9.24 13.35
C SER A 143 -19.89 -9.24 14.21
N LEU A 144 -20.64 -10.34 14.21
CA LEU A 144 -21.82 -10.54 15.04
C LEU A 144 -21.44 -11.21 16.36
N LEU A 145 -21.66 -10.54 17.49
CA LEU A 145 -21.29 -11.06 18.80
C LEU A 145 -22.54 -11.45 19.61
N SER A 146 -22.64 -12.72 19.97
CA SER A 146 -23.58 -13.18 21.01
C SER A 146 -22.97 -12.96 22.40
N LEU A 147 -23.53 -12.03 23.17
CA LEU A 147 -23.05 -11.60 24.50
C LEU A 147 -23.99 -12.10 25.60
N GLY A 148 -23.98 -13.41 25.82
CA GLY A 148 -24.83 -14.06 26.81
C GLY A 148 -24.74 -15.58 26.70
N ARG A 149 -25.32 -16.27 27.67
CA ARG A 149 -25.49 -17.74 27.65
C ARG A 149 -26.95 -18.15 27.61
N GLU A 150 -27.84 -17.18 27.65
CA GLU A 150 -29.27 -17.38 27.64
C GLU A 150 -29.73 -17.80 26.24
N ASP A 151 -30.62 -18.79 26.16
CA ASP A 151 -31.15 -19.31 24.89
C ASP A 151 -31.80 -18.21 24.04
N GLU A 152 -32.39 -17.20 24.68
CA GLU A 152 -32.97 -16.04 23.99
C GLU A 152 -31.92 -15.20 23.24
N VAL A 153 -30.70 -15.08 23.78
CA VAL A 153 -29.60 -14.33 23.15
C VAL A 153 -29.05 -15.12 21.97
N THR A 154 -28.84 -16.42 22.16
CA THR A 154 -28.39 -17.33 21.10
C THR A 154 -29.38 -17.36 19.95
N ALA A 155 -30.67 -17.57 20.22
CA ALA A 155 -31.70 -17.62 19.19
C ALA A 155 -31.83 -16.29 18.43
N ALA A 156 -31.70 -15.14 19.12
CA ALA A 156 -31.71 -13.84 18.46
C ALA A 156 -30.47 -13.64 17.56
N ALA A 157 -29.28 -14.05 18.02
CA ALA A 157 -28.06 -13.99 17.24
C ALA A 157 -28.11 -14.89 16.00
N GLU A 158 -28.57 -16.13 16.13
CA GLU A 158 -28.75 -17.08 15.02
C GLU A 158 -29.74 -16.56 13.99
N LYS A 159 -30.85 -15.98 14.44
CA LYS A 159 -31.84 -15.34 13.55
C LYS A 159 -31.20 -14.18 12.77
N LEU A 160 -30.51 -13.26 13.45
CA LEU A 160 -29.82 -12.15 12.81
C LEU A 160 -28.75 -12.61 11.83
N TYR A 161 -27.98 -13.63 12.19
CA TYR A 161 -26.98 -14.24 11.31
C TYR A 161 -27.63 -14.75 10.01
N ALA A 162 -28.73 -15.49 10.13
CA ALA A 162 -29.46 -16.01 8.98
C ALA A 162 -30.03 -14.88 8.10
N GLU A 163 -30.64 -13.87 8.69
CA GLU A 163 -31.24 -12.74 7.96
C GLU A 163 -30.18 -11.87 7.25
N LEU A 164 -29.07 -11.55 7.92
CA LEU A 164 -27.96 -10.80 7.32
C LEU A 164 -27.30 -11.59 6.18
N THR A 165 -27.08 -12.89 6.38
CA THR A 165 -26.49 -13.75 5.35
C THR A 165 -27.43 -13.89 4.15
N ALA A 166 -28.74 -14.05 4.38
CA ALA A 166 -29.74 -14.07 3.32
C ALA A 166 -29.81 -12.74 2.54
N ALA A 167 -29.45 -11.64 3.18
CA ALA A 167 -29.30 -10.32 2.56
C ALA A 167 -27.98 -10.11 1.79
N GLY A 168 -27.14 -11.15 1.67
CA GLY A 168 -25.86 -11.12 0.97
C GLY A 168 -24.71 -10.48 1.75
N ILE A 169 -24.87 -10.28 3.06
CA ILE A 169 -23.84 -9.72 3.92
C ILE A 169 -22.96 -10.86 4.46
N GLU A 170 -21.65 -10.71 4.31
CA GLU A 170 -20.68 -11.63 4.91
C GLU A 170 -20.56 -11.38 6.41
N VAL A 171 -20.95 -12.37 7.22
CA VAL A 171 -21.00 -12.26 8.69
C VAL A 171 -20.06 -13.27 9.35
N LEU A 172 -19.17 -12.78 10.21
CA LEU A 172 -18.45 -13.58 11.19
C LEU A 172 -19.27 -13.64 12.48
N TYR A 173 -19.87 -14.79 12.75
CA TYR A 173 -20.63 -15.01 13.98
C TYR A 173 -19.72 -15.55 15.09
N ASP A 174 -19.55 -14.79 16.17
CA ASP A 174 -18.85 -15.20 17.39
C ASP A 174 -19.84 -15.82 18.39
N ASP A 175 -20.06 -17.12 18.23
CA ASP A 175 -20.90 -18.00 19.06
C ASP A 175 -20.13 -18.63 20.23
N ARG A 176 -18.84 -18.33 20.37
CA ARG A 176 -17.96 -18.94 21.38
C ARG A 176 -18.47 -18.70 22.80
N ASN A 177 -18.21 -19.64 23.70
CA ASN A 177 -18.55 -19.48 25.12
C ASN A 177 -17.47 -18.69 25.88
N ASP A 178 -17.28 -17.44 25.48
CA ASP A 178 -16.27 -16.53 26.04
C ASP A 178 -16.87 -15.27 26.67
N ARG A 179 -16.06 -14.59 27.50
CA ARG A 179 -16.48 -13.34 28.15
C ARG A 179 -16.65 -12.21 27.12
N PRO A 180 -17.64 -11.31 27.28
CA PRO A 180 -17.86 -10.20 26.35
C PRO A 180 -16.60 -9.38 26.02
N GLY A 181 -15.78 -9.07 27.03
CA GLY A 181 -14.54 -8.31 26.81
C GLY A 181 -13.52 -9.02 25.91
N VAL A 182 -13.47 -10.35 25.94
CA VAL A 182 -12.60 -11.14 25.03
C VAL A 182 -13.14 -11.07 23.61
N LYS A 183 -14.44 -11.29 23.43
CA LYS A 183 -15.09 -11.20 22.11
C LYS A 183 -14.93 -9.81 21.47
N PHE A 184 -15.11 -8.75 22.25
CA PHE A 184 -14.91 -7.38 21.77
C PHE A 184 -13.46 -7.12 21.36
N ASN A 185 -12.49 -7.59 22.16
CA ASN A 185 -11.08 -7.44 21.84
C ASN A 185 -10.69 -8.19 20.57
N ASP A 186 -11.15 -9.44 20.43
CA ASP A 186 -10.90 -10.25 19.23
C ASP A 186 -11.55 -9.61 17.99
N ALA A 187 -12.77 -9.09 18.11
CA ALA A 187 -13.44 -8.38 17.02
C ALA A 187 -12.69 -7.11 16.60
N ASP A 188 -12.17 -6.34 17.56
CA ASP A 188 -11.38 -5.13 17.29
C ASP A 188 -10.01 -5.47 16.64
N LEU A 189 -9.40 -6.60 17.03
CA LEU A 189 -8.17 -7.13 16.42
C LEU A 189 -8.38 -7.61 14.98
N ILE A 190 -9.43 -8.40 14.74
CA ILE A 190 -9.81 -8.92 13.42
C ILE A 190 -10.13 -7.76 12.46
N GLY A 191 -10.82 -6.74 12.96
CA GLY A 191 -10.96 -5.47 12.26
C GLY A 191 -12.05 -5.41 11.19
N ASN A 192 -13.08 -6.28 11.28
CA ASN A 192 -14.23 -6.21 10.37
C ASN A 192 -14.91 -4.83 10.49
N PRO A 193 -15.37 -4.22 9.38
CA PRO A 193 -15.84 -2.84 9.36
C PRO A 193 -17.03 -2.55 10.30
N ILE A 194 -17.92 -3.54 10.46
CA ILE A 194 -19.14 -3.40 11.26
C ILE A 194 -19.10 -4.42 12.40
N ARG A 195 -19.39 -3.97 13.62
CA ARG A 195 -19.62 -4.83 14.77
C ARG A 195 -21.07 -4.72 15.18
N LEU A 196 -21.75 -5.86 15.26
CA LEU A 196 -23.12 -5.98 15.74
C LEU A 196 -23.12 -6.88 16.97
N SER A 197 -23.75 -6.47 18.06
CA SER A 197 -23.81 -7.28 19.28
C SER A 197 -25.21 -7.35 19.84
N VAL A 198 -25.56 -8.54 20.31
CA VAL A 198 -26.81 -8.81 21.03
C VAL A 198 -26.48 -9.32 22.43
N SER A 199 -27.20 -8.81 23.41
CA SER A 199 -27.10 -9.21 24.81
C SER A 199 -28.50 -9.23 25.41
N LYS A 200 -28.66 -9.85 26.57
CA LYS A 200 -29.93 -9.83 27.30
C LYS A 200 -30.48 -8.41 27.51
N ARG A 201 -29.61 -7.44 27.79
CA ARG A 201 -29.99 -6.04 27.99
C ARG A 201 -30.55 -5.41 26.71
N THR A 202 -29.84 -5.56 25.58
CA THR A 202 -30.28 -4.96 24.32
C THR A 202 -31.55 -5.63 23.79
N LEU A 203 -31.70 -6.94 23.98
CA LEU A 203 -32.90 -7.67 23.60
C LEU A 203 -34.13 -7.27 24.43
N ALA A 204 -33.97 -6.99 25.73
CA ALA A 204 -35.06 -6.48 26.56
C ALA A 204 -35.62 -5.14 26.05
N GLU A 205 -34.80 -4.35 25.36
CA GLU A 205 -35.18 -3.08 24.72
C GLU A 205 -35.55 -3.25 23.24
N GLY A 206 -35.52 -4.48 22.70
CA GLY A 206 -35.84 -4.78 21.31
C GLY A 206 -34.79 -4.28 20.30
N GLN A 207 -33.53 -4.16 20.72
CA GLN A 207 -32.45 -3.53 19.95
C GLN A 207 -31.19 -4.41 19.87
N ALA A 208 -30.34 -4.10 18.89
CA ALA A 208 -28.96 -4.57 18.80
C ALA A 208 -28.01 -3.36 18.89
N GLU A 209 -26.83 -3.57 19.45
CA GLU A 209 -25.78 -2.55 19.49
C GLU A 209 -24.92 -2.67 18.22
N LEU A 210 -24.83 -1.59 17.44
CA LEU A 210 -24.06 -1.49 16.21
C LEU A 210 -22.94 -0.47 16.38
N ARG A 211 -21.73 -0.82 15.96
CA ARG A 211 -20.57 0.09 15.95
C ARG A 211 -19.74 -0.12 14.70
N LEU A 212 -19.33 0.96 14.06
CA LEU A 212 -18.32 0.89 13.00
C LEU A 212 -16.94 0.76 13.64
N ARG A 213 -16.07 -0.09 13.07
CA ARG A 213 -14.69 -0.29 13.57
C ARG A 213 -13.86 0.99 13.52
N SER A 214 -14.23 1.93 12.65
CA SER A 214 -13.65 3.27 12.53
C SER A 214 -14.10 4.26 13.60
N GLU A 215 -15.17 3.97 14.33
CA GLU A 215 -15.82 4.90 15.27
C GLU A 215 -15.60 4.46 16.72
N THR A 216 -15.69 5.41 17.66
CA THR A 216 -15.61 5.13 19.09
C THR A 216 -16.96 4.81 19.70
N GLU A 217 -18.01 5.48 19.22
CA GLU A 217 -19.37 5.36 19.75
C GLU A 217 -20.13 4.20 19.13
N SER A 218 -20.99 3.59 19.94
CA SER A 218 -21.98 2.62 19.47
C SER A 218 -23.33 3.31 19.29
N THR A 219 -24.12 2.79 18.36
CA THR A 219 -25.53 3.15 18.17
C THR A 219 -26.40 1.95 18.47
N PHE A 220 -27.61 2.18 18.98
CA PHE A 220 -28.58 1.11 19.19
C PHE A 220 -29.61 1.15 18.06
N VAL A 221 -29.80 0.01 17.42
CA VAL A 221 -30.67 -0.14 16.25
C VAL A 221 -31.79 -1.13 16.61
N PRO A 222 -33.07 -0.81 16.37
CA PRO A 222 -34.16 -1.77 16.53
C PRO A 222 -33.88 -3.06 15.77
N LEU A 223 -34.20 -4.20 16.37
CA LEU A 223 -34.06 -5.50 15.71
C LEU A 223 -34.90 -5.54 14.43
N ASP A 224 -36.08 -4.93 14.46
CA ASP A 224 -36.88 -4.67 13.27
C ASP A 224 -36.24 -3.55 12.45
N GLY A 225 -35.56 -3.91 11.36
CA GLY A 225 -34.85 -2.97 10.47
C GLY A 225 -33.33 -2.97 10.59
N VAL A 226 -32.74 -3.74 11.52
CA VAL A 226 -31.27 -3.82 11.64
C VAL A 226 -30.60 -4.32 10.35
N VAL A 227 -31.21 -5.28 9.66
CA VAL A 227 -30.69 -5.83 8.39
C VAL A 227 -30.61 -4.72 7.33
N GLY A 228 -31.69 -3.96 7.14
CA GLY A 228 -31.73 -2.84 6.19
C GLY A 228 -30.74 -1.74 6.54
N LYS A 229 -30.56 -1.45 7.84
CA LYS A 229 -29.56 -0.49 8.31
C LYS A 229 -28.14 -0.96 7.98
N VAL A 230 -27.81 -2.22 8.23
CA VAL A 230 -26.50 -2.80 7.91
C VAL A 230 -26.27 -2.83 6.40
N GLN A 231 -27.27 -3.20 5.58
CA GLN A 231 -27.16 -3.13 4.12
C GLN A 231 -26.85 -1.71 3.63
N GLY A 232 -27.52 -0.70 4.18
CA GLY A 232 -27.24 0.71 3.87
C GLY A 232 -25.79 1.08 4.19
N ILE A 233 -25.31 0.73 5.39
CA ILE A 233 -23.91 0.97 5.79
C ILE A 233 -22.92 0.26 4.86
N VAL A 234 -23.17 -1.01 4.52
CA VAL A 234 -22.32 -1.76 3.59
C VAL A 234 -22.25 -1.05 2.24
N SER A 235 -23.41 -0.62 1.70
CA SER A 235 -23.48 0.13 0.45
C SER A 235 -22.71 1.45 0.52
N ASP A 236 -22.88 2.22 1.61
CA ASP A 236 -22.19 3.49 1.81
C ASP A 236 -20.67 3.30 1.90
N LEU A 237 -20.21 2.26 2.59
CA LEU A 237 -18.79 1.93 2.70
C LEU A 237 -18.18 1.51 1.36
N PHE A 238 -18.93 0.78 0.51
CA PHE A 238 -18.48 0.47 -0.85
C PHE A 238 -18.47 1.70 -1.75
N ALA A 239 -19.46 2.57 -1.65
CA ALA A 239 -19.51 3.82 -2.41
C ALA A 239 -18.33 4.74 -2.08
N ALA A 240 -17.92 4.80 -0.80
CA ALA A 240 -16.79 5.60 -0.34
C ALA A 240 -15.42 5.12 -0.87
N LEU A 241 -15.33 3.92 -1.47
CA LEU A 241 -14.08 3.41 -2.07
C LEU A 241 -13.85 3.93 -3.50
N GLN A 242 -14.85 4.53 -4.14
CA GLN A 242 -14.69 5.04 -5.49
C GLN A 242 -13.93 6.38 -5.45
N PRO A 243 -12.84 6.53 -6.23
CA PRO A 243 -12.16 7.81 -6.32
C PRO A 243 -13.10 8.86 -6.92
N GLU A 244 -13.01 10.10 -6.42
CA GLU A 244 -13.63 11.27 -7.05
C GLU A 244 -13.14 11.48 -8.50
#